data_AF-A0A118HAX0-F1
#
_entry.id   AF-A0A118HAX0-F1
#
_cell.length_a   1.000
_cell.length_b   1.000
_cell.length_c   1.000
_cell.angle_alpha   90.00
_cell.angle_beta   90.00
_cell.angle_gamma   90.00
#
_symmetry.space_group_name_H-M   'P 1'
#
loop_
_entity.id
_entity.type
_entity.pdbx_description
1 polymer ?
#
loop_
_entity_poly.entity_id
_entity_poly.type
_entity_poly.pdbx_seq_one_letter_code
_entity_poly.pdbx_strand_id
1 'polypeptide(L)'
;MPKPTHTTPDEAAAETRNEYTVDELARVSDTTVRNVRAYQDRGLLAPPEKRGRVGIYDDTHVARLKVINHLLARGYTLSNIQDLIMAIDEGHDLRSILGLENAIGGRWSHERPKTYSLAALAQMFGPQTPAQLARVTELGLLERHGLSFVAKSPALLEAAAAMAKEGIPPRELLDMISVARPHFDAIARLLVDLVVKRLDRYDADALPPPTDVPALVDAIWRLRPLAAVFVEGEMNRALETAASAYLGGRVATILDRKLSDEAARQAGAPDLQGDGDKA
;
A
#
# COMPACT_ATOMS: atom_id res chain seq x y z
N MET A 1 36.27 65.36 15.32
CA MET A 1 35.96 64.06 14.73
C MET A 1 34.45 63.88 14.71
N PRO A 2 33.80 63.77 13.54
CA PRO A 2 32.42 63.30 13.44
C PRO A 2 32.39 61.78 13.15
N LYS A 3 31.39 61.10 13.73
CA LYS A 3 31.14 59.65 13.62
C LYS A 3 30.68 59.24 12.21
N PRO A 4 30.99 58.02 11.73
CA PRO A 4 30.42 57.50 10.50
C PRO A 4 28.97 57.05 10.73
N THR A 5 28.08 57.52 9.85
CA THR A 5 26.69 57.07 9.72
C THR A 5 26.66 55.68 9.08
N HIS A 6 25.95 54.75 9.69
CA HIS A 6 25.62 53.45 9.09
C HIS A 6 24.59 53.67 7.97
N THR A 7 24.94 53.32 6.74
CA THR A 7 23.96 53.09 5.67
C THR A 7 23.61 51.61 5.69
N THR A 8 22.34 51.31 6.01
CA THR A 8 21.76 49.96 5.98
C THR A 8 21.70 49.45 4.52
N PRO A 9 21.97 48.17 4.23
CA PRO A 9 22.00 47.64 2.85
C PRO A 9 20.61 47.34 2.24
N ASP A 10 19.52 47.79 2.86
CA ASP A 10 18.16 47.27 2.61
C ASP A 10 17.34 48.04 1.56
N GLU A 11 17.89 49.09 0.94
CA GLU A 11 17.18 49.91 -0.06
C GLU A 11 17.58 49.62 -1.52
N ALA A 12 18.52 48.69 -1.76
CA ALA A 12 19.08 48.45 -3.11
C ALA A 12 18.54 47.20 -3.84
N ALA A 13 17.58 46.45 -3.27
CA ALA A 13 17.07 45.19 -3.85
C ALA A 13 15.58 45.24 -4.28
N ALA A 14 15.04 46.43 -4.55
CA ALA A 14 13.79 46.57 -5.31
C ALA A 14 14.11 46.48 -6.81
N GLU A 15 14.61 45.33 -7.26
CA GLU A 15 14.70 45.01 -8.68
C GLU A 15 13.28 45.06 -9.26
N THR A 16 13.11 45.86 -10.31
CA THR A 16 11.86 46.09 -11.03
C THR A 16 11.18 44.78 -11.43
N ARG A 17 10.15 44.35 -10.68
CA ARG A 17 9.27 43.24 -11.09
C ARG A 17 8.47 43.71 -12.30
N ASN A 18 8.46 42.90 -13.36
CA ASN A 18 7.66 43.21 -14.53
C ASN A 18 6.17 43.03 -14.20
N GLU A 19 5.37 43.99 -14.66
CA GLU A 19 3.91 43.98 -14.53
C GLU A 19 3.28 43.47 -15.83
N TYR A 20 2.27 42.63 -15.71
CA TYR A 20 1.55 42.00 -16.82
C TYR A 20 0.06 42.22 -16.66
N THR A 21 -0.61 42.58 -17.76
CA THR A 21 -2.06 42.41 -17.87
C THR A 21 -2.43 40.92 -17.99
N VAL A 22 -3.70 40.56 -17.79
CA VAL A 22 -4.15 39.17 -17.90
C VAL A 22 -3.85 38.55 -19.28
N ASP A 23 -3.90 39.35 -20.33
CA ASP A 23 -3.63 38.92 -21.72
C ASP A 23 -2.13 38.68 -21.94
N GLU A 24 -1.28 39.58 -21.41
CA GLU A 24 0.17 39.44 -21.46
C GLU A 24 0.66 38.27 -20.60
N LEU A 25 0.08 38.10 -19.41
CA LEU A 25 0.38 36.98 -18.53
C LEU A 25 0.07 35.65 -19.22
N ALA A 26 -1.09 35.53 -19.85
CA ALA A 26 -1.48 34.33 -20.59
C ALA A 26 -0.47 34.01 -21.71
N ARG A 27 -0.03 35.04 -22.45
CA ARG A 27 0.95 34.90 -23.54
C ARG A 27 2.32 34.46 -23.03
N VAL A 28 2.83 35.09 -21.97
CA VAL A 28 4.19 34.84 -21.42
C VAL A 28 4.28 33.50 -20.69
N SER A 29 3.15 32.94 -20.27
CA SER A 29 3.09 31.65 -19.57
C SER A 29 2.57 30.49 -20.42
N ASP A 30 2.44 30.67 -21.74
CA ASP A 30 1.94 29.66 -22.67
C ASP A 30 0.58 29.06 -22.24
N THR A 31 -0.34 29.92 -21.81
CA THR A 31 -1.71 29.51 -21.40
C THR A 31 -2.77 30.45 -21.99
N THR A 32 -4.03 30.24 -21.63
CA THR A 32 -5.15 31.09 -22.06
C THR A 32 -5.66 31.95 -20.92
N VAL A 33 -6.23 33.12 -21.25
CA VAL A 33 -6.90 34.00 -20.28
C VAL A 33 -8.00 33.25 -19.51
N ARG A 34 -8.71 32.33 -20.19
CA ARG A 34 -9.69 31.44 -19.57
C ARG A 34 -9.08 30.57 -18.46
N ASN A 35 -7.91 29.99 -18.72
CA ASN A 35 -7.20 29.17 -17.74
C ASN A 35 -6.66 30.01 -16.57
N VAL A 36 -6.10 31.19 -16.85
CA VAL A 36 -5.63 32.12 -15.80
C VAL A 36 -6.77 32.44 -14.84
N ARG A 37 -7.95 32.82 -15.35
CA ARG A 37 -9.13 33.08 -14.52
C ARG A 37 -9.60 31.84 -13.77
N ALA A 38 -9.66 30.69 -14.44
CA ALA A 38 -10.05 29.43 -13.80
C ALA A 38 -9.09 28.99 -12.68
N TYR A 39 -7.80 29.31 -12.79
CA TYR A 39 -6.82 29.05 -11.74
C TYR A 39 -6.95 30.04 -10.58
N GLN A 40 -7.18 31.31 -10.89
CA GLN A 40 -7.48 32.32 -9.87
C GLN A 40 -8.76 31.99 -9.07
N ASP A 41 -9.84 31.62 -9.75
CA ASP A 41 -11.12 31.25 -9.12
C ASP A 41 -10.99 30.01 -8.20
N ARG A 42 -10.01 29.15 -8.48
CA ARG A 42 -9.68 27.95 -7.69
C ARG A 42 -8.59 28.19 -6.64
N GLY A 43 -8.15 29.43 -6.44
CA GLY A 43 -7.12 29.77 -5.46
C GLY A 43 -5.70 29.31 -5.82
N LEU A 44 -5.46 28.87 -7.07
CA LEU A 44 -4.14 28.46 -7.57
C LEU A 44 -3.23 29.64 -7.91
N LEU A 45 -3.79 30.84 -8.04
CA LEU A 45 -3.07 32.08 -8.27
C LEU A 45 -3.51 33.10 -7.23
N ALA A 46 -2.54 33.82 -6.67
CA ALA A 46 -2.84 34.99 -5.85
C ALA A 46 -3.72 35.97 -6.62
N PRO A 47 -4.62 36.69 -5.94
CA PRO A 47 -5.41 37.73 -6.60
C PRO A 47 -4.48 38.83 -7.14
N PRO A 48 -4.74 39.35 -8.35
CA PRO A 48 -3.94 40.42 -8.92
C PRO A 48 -4.10 41.72 -8.14
N GLU A 49 -3.09 42.58 -8.24
CA GLU A 49 -3.19 43.94 -7.72
C GLU A 49 -4.19 44.72 -8.58
N LYS A 50 -5.20 45.33 -7.95
CA LYS A 50 -6.24 46.06 -8.67
C LYS A 50 -5.80 47.49 -8.93
N ARG A 51 -5.52 47.82 -10.19
CA ARG A 51 -5.27 49.19 -10.64
C ARG A 51 -6.47 49.67 -11.47
N GLY A 52 -7.45 50.26 -10.80
CA GLY A 52 -8.71 50.68 -11.41
C GLY A 52 -9.58 49.48 -11.82
N ARG A 53 -9.86 49.35 -13.13
CA ARG A 53 -10.64 48.22 -13.69
C ARG A 53 -9.79 47.06 -14.21
N VAL A 54 -8.46 47.19 -14.14
CA VAL A 54 -7.51 46.20 -14.67
C VAL A 54 -6.77 45.54 -13.51
N GLY A 55 -6.71 44.20 -13.54
CA GLY A 55 -5.87 43.42 -12.63
C GLY A 55 -4.45 43.34 -13.17
N ILE A 56 -3.47 43.71 -12.35
CA ILE A 56 -2.05 43.67 -12.67
C ILE A 56 -1.43 42.46 -11.96
N TYR A 57 -0.69 41.67 -12.74
CA TYR A 57 0.04 40.50 -12.28
C TYR A 57 1.54 40.80 -12.37
N ASP A 58 2.35 40.08 -11.59
CA ASP A 58 3.80 40.24 -11.59
C ASP A 58 4.52 38.94 -11.98
N ASP A 59 5.85 38.96 -11.97
CA ASP A 59 6.69 37.80 -12.29
C ASP A 59 6.42 36.57 -11.40
N THR A 60 5.87 36.76 -10.18
CA THR A 60 5.52 35.62 -9.31
C THR A 60 4.36 34.80 -9.89
N HIS A 61 3.43 35.47 -10.58
CA HIS A 61 2.32 34.82 -11.27
C HIS A 61 2.80 34.06 -12.51
N VAL A 62 3.78 34.61 -13.24
CA VAL A 62 4.41 33.93 -14.39
C VAL A 62 5.09 32.64 -13.93
N ALA A 63 5.89 32.71 -12.86
CA ALA A 63 6.58 31.55 -12.29
C ALA A 63 5.57 30.46 -11.85
N ARG A 64 4.49 30.86 -11.17
CA ARG A 64 3.45 29.94 -10.71
C ARG A 64 2.72 29.25 -11.86
N LEU A 65 2.35 30.00 -12.91
CA LEU A 65 1.70 29.44 -14.10
C LEU A 65 2.58 28.43 -14.84
N LYS A 66 3.90 28.68 -14.93
CA LYS A 66 4.85 27.74 -15.53
C LYS A 66 4.92 26.42 -14.76
N VAL A 67 4.90 26.47 -13.42
CA VAL A 67 4.88 25.27 -12.58
C VAL A 67 3.60 24.47 -12.78
N ILE A 68 2.43 25.14 -12.79
CA ILE A 68 1.13 24.48 -13.03
C ILE A 68 1.14 23.76 -14.39
N ASN A 69 1.56 24.45 -15.46
CA ASN A 69 1.61 23.87 -16.80
C ASN A 69 2.56 22.66 -16.88
N HIS A 70 3.72 22.73 -16.22
CA HIS A 70 4.69 21.64 -16.18
C HIS A 70 4.17 20.38 -15.48
N LEU A 71 3.42 20.55 -14.39
CA LEU A 71 2.80 19.45 -13.66
C LEU A 71 1.63 18.83 -14.43
N LEU A 72 0.80 19.66 -15.07
CA LEU A 72 -0.28 19.17 -15.94
C LEU A 72 0.26 18.36 -17.13
N ALA A 73 1.36 18.81 -17.75
CA ALA A 73 2.02 18.08 -18.84
C ALA A 73 2.55 16.70 -18.42
N ARG A 74 2.78 16.49 -17.12
CA ARG A 74 3.22 15.21 -16.52
C ARG A 74 2.07 14.33 -16.03
N GLY A 75 0.82 14.74 -16.26
CA GLY A 75 -0.37 13.95 -15.94
C GLY A 75 -0.90 14.15 -14.51
N TYR A 76 -0.44 15.17 -13.77
CA TYR A 76 -1.02 15.53 -12.48
C TYR A 76 -2.41 16.16 -12.69
N THR A 77 -3.34 15.88 -11.78
CA THR A 77 -4.67 16.50 -11.81
C THR A 77 -4.61 17.90 -11.21
N LEU A 78 -5.58 18.76 -11.59
CA LEU A 78 -5.64 20.12 -11.07
C LEU A 78 -5.91 20.16 -9.55
N SER A 79 -6.63 19.18 -9.01
CA SER A 79 -6.85 19.04 -7.56
C SER A 79 -5.53 18.80 -6.83
N ASN A 80 -4.73 17.84 -7.29
CA ASN A 80 -3.44 17.52 -6.66
C ASN A 80 -2.46 18.70 -6.74
N ILE A 81 -2.51 19.49 -7.81
CA ILE A 81 -1.71 20.71 -7.96
C ILE A 81 -2.18 21.81 -6.99
N GLN A 82 -3.48 21.90 -6.72
CA GLN A 82 -4.04 22.83 -5.74
C GLN A 82 -3.57 22.51 -4.33
N ASP A 83 -3.64 21.24 -3.93
CA ASP A 83 -3.14 20.77 -2.65
C ASP A 83 -1.63 21.04 -2.51
N LEU A 84 -0.88 20.87 -3.61
CA LEU A 84 0.55 21.16 -3.68
C LEU A 84 0.88 22.65 -3.46
N ILE A 85 0.13 23.55 -4.12
CA ILE A 85 0.39 25.00 -4.07
C ILE A 85 -0.07 25.59 -2.73
N MET A 86 -1.20 25.14 -2.19
CA MET A 86 -1.67 25.57 -0.86
C MET A 86 -0.68 25.18 0.23
N ALA A 87 -0.14 23.95 0.17
CA ALA A 87 0.88 23.51 1.12
C ALA A 87 2.16 24.38 1.06
N ILE A 88 2.57 24.86 -0.11
CA ILE A 88 3.73 25.76 -0.25
C ILE A 88 3.43 27.15 0.32
N ASP A 89 2.25 27.71 0.03
CA ASP A 89 1.86 29.06 0.47
C ASP A 89 1.67 29.16 1.99
N GLU A 90 1.27 28.06 2.65
CA GLU A 90 1.12 27.97 4.10
C GLU A 90 2.43 27.65 4.84
N GLY A 91 3.56 27.56 4.12
CA GLY A 91 4.87 27.25 4.70
C GLY A 91 5.00 25.80 5.18
N HIS A 92 4.12 24.91 4.71
CA HIS A 92 4.19 23.49 4.98
C HIS A 92 5.28 22.84 4.13
N ASP A 93 6.10 21.97 4.73
CA ASP A 93 7.09 21.22 3.97
C ASP A 93 6.36 20.21 3.07
N LEU A 94 6.27 20.53 1.79
CA LEU A 94 5.60 19.75 0.74
C LEU A 94 6.09 18.29 0.66
N ARG A 95 7.37 18.07 1.01
CA ARG A 95 7.98 16.75 1.09
C ARG A 95 7.37 15.89 2.19
N SER A 96 6.82 16.54 3.22
CA SER A 96 6.25 15.88 4.40
C SER A 96 4.84 15.35 4.10
N ILE A 97 3.96 16.16 3.46
CA ILE A 97 2.57 15.77 3.14
C ILE A 97 2.54 14.74 1.99
N LEU A 98 3.27 14.98 0.89
CA LEU A 98 3.43 13.96 -0.16
C LEU A 98 4.25 12.76 0.33
N GLY A 99 5.14 12.97 1.29
CA GLY A 99 5.88 11.91 1.98
C GLY A 99 4.95 10.99 2.76
N LEU A 100 3.96 11.54 3.46
CA LEU A 100 2.91 10.78 4.15
C LEU A 100 1.98 10.06 3.18
N GLU A 101 1.46 10.74 2.16
CA GLU A 101 0.57 10.11 1.18
C GLU A 101 1.28 8.94 0.48
N ASN A 102 2.54 9.11 0.09
CA ASN A 102 3.35 8.03 -0.48
C ASN A 102 3.78 6.98 0.55
N ALA A 103 4.00 7.32 1.81
CA ALA A 103 4.34 6.35 2.86
C ALA A 103 3.13 5.53 3.32
N ILE A 104 1.92 6.09 3.24
CA ILE A 104 0.66 5.43 3.59
C ILE A 104 0.13 4.66 2.38
N GLY A 105 0.09 5.28 1.20
CA GLY A 105 -0.39 4.71 -0.07
C GLY A 105 0.63 3.90 -0.87
N GLY A 106 1.92 3.97 -0.49
CA GLY A 106 2.99 3.24 -1.17
C GLY A 106 2.88 1.73 -0.99
N ARG A 107 3.31 0.97 -2.00
CA ARG A 107 3.29 -0.50 -1.98
C ARG A 107 4.02 -1.02 -0.74
N TRP A 108 3.36 -1.92 0.00
CA TRP A 108 3.96 -2.61 1.14
C TRP A 108 4.96 -3.70 0.72
N SER A 109 4.77 -4.25 -0.48
CA SER A 109 5.73 -5.16 -1.10
C SER A 109 6.75 -4.38 -1.94
N HIS A 110 8.02 -4.69 -1.75
CA HIS A 110 9.15 -4.22 -2.57
C HIS A 110 9.39 -5.14 -3.78
N GLU A 111 8.54 -6.15 -3.99
CA GLU A 111 8.64 -7.01 -5.15
C GLU A 111 8.39 -6.22 -6.43
N ARG A 112 9.24 -6.44 -7.42
CA ARG A 112 9.02 -5.90 -8.77
C ARG A 112 7.93 -6.73 -9.43
N PRO A 113 6.81 -6.13 -9.85
CA PRO A 113 5.78 -6.87 -10.58
C PRO A 113 6.38 -7.56 -11.80
N LYS A 114 5.97 -8.80 -12.05
CA LYS A 114 6.46 -9.61 -13.16
C LYS A 114 5.32 -9.96 -14.09
N THR A 115 5.59 -9.84 -15.38
CA THR A 115 4.63 -10.17 -16.43
C THR A 115 4.79 -11.62 -16.84
N TYR A 116 3.65 -12.32 -16.95
CA TYR A 116 3.55 -13.71 -17.34
C TYR A 116 2.64 -13.82 -18.57
N SER A 117 3.03 -14.66 -19.53
CA SER A 117 2.15 -15.07 -20.62
C SER A 117 1.20 -16.18 -20.15
N LEU A 118 0.10 -16.38 -20.87
CA LEU A 118 -0.81 -17.51 -20.60
C LEU A 118 -0.07 -18.86 -20.68
N ALA A 119 0.87 -18.99 -21.63
CA ALA A 119 1.69 -20.20 -21.78
C ALA A 119 2.60 -20.44 -20.56
N ALA A 120 3.21 -19.37 -20.00
CA ALA A 120 4.03 -19.49 -18.79
C ALA A 120 3.20 -19.93 -17.58
N LEU A 121 2.00 -19.36 -17.41
CA LEU A 121 1.07 -19.79 -16.36
C LEU A 121 0.62 -21.24 -16.55
N ALA A 122 0.38 -21.67 -17.79
CA ALA A 122 0.02 -23.05 -18.09
C ALA A 122 1.17 -24.04 -17.81
N GLN A 123 2.43 -23.63 -17.99
CA GLN A 123 3.58 -24.45 -17.59
C GLN A 123 3.72 -24.58 -16.07
N MET A 124 3.36 -23.53 -15.33
CA MET A 124 3.48 -23.51 -13.86
C MET A 124 2.35 -24.28 -13.16
N PHE A 125 1.12 -24.15 -13.66
CA PHE A 125 -0.08 -24.64 -12.97
C PHE A 125 -0.87 -25.69 -13.77
N GLY A 126 -0.42 -26.05 -14.97
CA GLY A 126 -1.18 -26.84 -15.93
C GLY A 126 -2.24 -26.01 -16.68
N PRO A 127 -3.01 -26.62 -17.58
CA PRO A 127 -4.06 -25.92 -18.33
C PRO A 127 -5.10 -25.31 -17.38
N GLN A 128 -5.27 -23.99 -17.46
CA GLN A 128 -6.21 -23.24 -16.62
C GLN A 128 -7.51 -22.98 -17.37
N THR A 129 -8.64 -23.15 -16.68
CA THR A 129 -9.95 -22.78 -17.21
C THR A 129 -10.14 -21.25 -17.20
N PRO A 130 -10.97 -20.69 -18.10
CA PRO A 130 -11.31 -19.27 -18.06
C PRO A 130 -11.88 -18.81 -16.71
N ALA A 131 -12.63 -19.68 -16.02
CA ALA A 131 -13.17 -19.41 -14.69
C ALA A 131 -12.08 -19.28 -13.63
N GLN A 132 -11.03 -20.11 -13.67
CA GLN A 132 -9.90 -20.00 -12.75
C GLN A 132 -9.11 -18.70 -13.00
N LEU A 133 -8.86 -18.33 -14.25
CA LEU A 133 -8.19 -17.07 -14.57
C LEU A 133 -9.00 -15.86 -14.11
N ALA A 134 -10.32 -15.88 -14.30
CA ALA A 134 -11.21 -14.84 -13.79
C ALA A 134 -11.11 -14.73 -12.26
N ARG A 135 -11.19 -15.87 -11.55
CA ARG A 135 -11.06 -15.94 -10.08
C ARG A 135 -9.73 -15.37 -9.58
N VAL A 136 -8.62 -15.70 -10.23
CA VAL A 136 -7.29 -15.20 -9.86
C VAL A 136 -7.20 -13.68 -10.03
N THR A 137 -7.85 -13.14 -11.07
CA THR A 137 -7.95 -11.69 -11.31
C THR A 137 -8.92 -11.00 -10.34
N GLU A 138 -10.07 -11.60 -10.02
CA GLU A 138 -10.99 -11.10 -8.99
C GLU A 138 -10.33 -11.05 -7.60
N LEU A 139 -9.53 -12.06 -7.28
CA LEU A 139 -8.72 -12.07 -6.06
C LEU A 139 -7.51 -11.11 -6.13
N GLY A 140 -7.31 -10.39 -7.23
CA GLY A 140 -6.23 -9.40 -7.39
C GLY A 140 -4.82 -10.00 -7.37
N LEU A 141 -4.69 -11.31 -7.55
CA LEU A 141 -3.40 -12.01 -7.58
C LEU A 141 -2.68 -11.77 -8.92
N LEU A 142 -3.46 -11.67 -10.00
CA LEU A 142 -2.98 -11.33 -11.34
C LEU A 142 -3.85 -10.24 -11.97
N GLU A 143 -3.21 -9.20 -12.52
CA GLU A 143 -3.88 -8.19 -13.32
C GLU A 143 -3.76 -8.50 -14.81
N ARG A 144 -4.89 -8.57 -15.50
CA ARG A 144 -4.91 -8.82 -16.93
C ARG A 144 -4.56 -7.55 -17.71
N HIS A 145 -3.49 -7.64 -18.50
CA HIS A 145 -3.04 -6.61 -19.43
C HIS A 145 -3.06 -7.18 -20.85
N GLY A 146 -4.22 -7.07 -21.52
CA GLY A 146 -4.44 -7.64 -22.85
C GLY A 146 -4.31 -9.17 -22.86
N LEU A 147 -3.23 -9.66 -23.48
CA LEU A 147 -2.87 -11.09 -23.58
C LEU A 147 -1.88 -11.55 -22.50
N SER A 148 -1.43 -10.66 -21.63
CA SER A 148 -0.49 -10.95 -20.54
C SER A 148 -1.13 -10.73 -19.18
N PHE A 149 -0.52 -11.31 -18.16
CA PHE A 149 -0.93 -11.20 -16.77
C PHE A 149 0.23 -10.62 -15.96
N VAL A 150 -0.06 -9.69 -15.06
CA VAL A 150 0.95 -9.07 -14.19
C VAL A 150 0.71 -9.51 -12.76
N ALA A 151 1.69 -10.16 -12.15
CA ALA A 151 1.66 -10.52 -10.73
C ALA A 151 2.28 -9.40 -9.90
N LYS A 152 1.54 -8.87 -8.92
CA LYS A 152 2.08 -7.88 -7.96
C LYS A 152 3.03 -8.51 -6.94
N SER A 153 2.84 -9.80 -6.64
CA SER A 153 3.76 -10.61 -5.83
C SER A 153 4.16 -11.85 -6.62
N PRO A 154 5.26 -11.78 -7.41
CA PRO A 154 5.84 -12.94 -8.08
C PRO A 154 6.19 -14.07 -7.11
N ALA A 155 6.66 -13.76 -5.90
CA ALA A 155 7.06 -14.77 -4.92
C ALA A 155 5.86 -15.64 -4.48
N LEU A 156 4.70 -15.02 -4.26
CA LEU A 156 3.47 -15.76 -3.94
C LEU A 156 3.06 -16.70 -5.08
N LEU A 157 3.19 -16.24 -6.33
CA LEU A 157 2.87 -17.07 -7.50
C LEU A 157 3.84 -18.25 -7.64
N GLU A 158 5.13 -18.03 -7.40
CA GLU A 158 6.16 -19.08 -7.43
C GLU A 158 5.96 -20.09 -6.30
N ALA A 159 5.61 -19.65 -5.08
CA ALA A 159 5.26 -20.53 -3.97
C ALA A 159 4.01 -21.38 -4.28
N ALA A 160 2.96 -20.77 -4.87
CA ALA A 160 1.78 -21.51 -5.32
C ALA A 160 2.11 -22.55 -6.39
N ALA A 161 3.00 -22.23 -7.33
CA ALA A 161 3.45 -23.18 -8.35
C ALA A 161 4.28 -24.33 -7.76
N ALA A 162 5.08 -24.07 -6.73
CA ALA A 162 5.78 -25.12 -5.99
C ALA A 162 4.80 -26.05 -5.27
N MET A 163 3.80 -25.49 -4.57
CA MET A 163 2.73 -26.29 -3.93
C MET A 163 1.93 -27.12 -4.94
N ALA A 164 1.68 -26.58 -6.14
CA ALA A 164 1.02 -27.32 -7.21
C ALA A 164 1.83 -28.53 -7.68
N LYS A 165 3.17 -28.45 -7.69
CA LYS A 165 4.06 -29.58 -8.02
C LYS A 165 4.04 -30.66 -6.94
N GLU A 166 3.82 -30.31 -5.68
CA GLU A 166 3.63 -31.24 -4.57
C GLU A 166 2.22 -31.88 -4.55
N GLY A 167 1.39 -31.62 -5.57
CA GLY A 167 0.07 -32.24 -5.74
C GLY A 167 -1.09 -31.46 -5.15
N ILE A 168 -0.87 -30.26 -4.61
CA ILE A 168 -1.95 -29.41 -4.11
C ILE A 168 -2.62 -28.68 -5.29
N PRO A 169 -3.89 -28.95 -5.61
CA PRO A 169 -4.48 -28.40 -6.82
C PRO A 169 -4.64 -26.87 -6.72
N PRO A 170 -4.36 -26.10 -7.79
CA PRO A 170 -4.43 -24.63 -7.76
C PRO A 170 -5.78 -24.08 -7.31
N ARG A 171 -6.88 -24.82 -7.55
CA ARG A 171 -8.21 -24.45 -7.08
C ARG A 171 -8.30 -24.41 -5.55
N GLU A 172 -7.75 -25.40 -4.86
CA GLU A 172 -7.74 -25.44 -3.39
C GLU A 172 -6.90 -24.30 -2.80
N LEU A 173 -5.80 -23.93 -3.46
CA LEU A 173 -5.00 -22.76 -3.08
C LEU A 173 -5.80 -21.46 -3.21
N LEU A 174 -6.57 -21.28 -4.29
CA LEU A 174 -7.43 -20.11 -4.47
C LEU A 174 -8.58 -20.05 -3.47
N ASP A 175 -9.18 -21.20 -3.16
CA ASP A 175 -10.24 -21.31 -2.15
C ASP A 175 -9.66 -20.97 -0.75
N MET A 176 -8.48 -21.49 -0.42
CA MET A 176 -7.77 -21.16 0.82
C MET A 176 -7.44 -19.67 0.92
N ILE A 177 -6.94 -19.03 -0.15
CA ILE A 177 -6.69 -17.58 -0.17
C ILE A 177 -7.98 -16.79 0.08
N SER A 178 -9.09 -17.22 -0.53
CA SER A 178 -10.39 -16.57 -0.36
C SER A 178 -10.86 -16.60 1.10
N VAL A 179 -10.64 -17.72 1.79
CA VAL A 179 -10.98 -17.89 3.22
C VAL A 179 -9.99 -17.17 4.13
N ALA A 180 -8.70 -17.18 3.81
CA ALA A 180 -7.66 -16.61 4.65
C ALA A 180 -7.64 -15.06 4.62
N ARG A 181 -8.04 -14.45 3.50
CA ARG A 181 -7.92 -13.00 3.29
C ARG A 181 -8.61 -12.13 4.36
N PRO A 182 -9.88 -12.40 4.76
CA PRO A 182 -10.51 -11.65 5.85
C PRO A 182 -9.72 -11.70 7.17
N HIS A 183 -9.04 -12.81 7.46
CA HIS A 183 -8.20 -12.95 8.66
C HIS A 183 -6.93 -12.08 8.57
N PHE A 184 -6.29 -12.05 7.40
CA PHE A 184 -5.16 -11.14 7.17
C PHE A 184 -5.59 -9.67 7.22
N ASP A 185 -6.76 -9.32 6.69
CA ASP A 185 -7.31 -7.97 6.77
C ASP A 185 -7.57 -7.55 8.24
N ALA A 186 -8.06 -8.48 9.07
CA ALA A 186 -8.25 -8.23 10.50
C ALA A 186 -6.90 -8.01 11.22
N ILE A 187 -5.88 -8.82 10.93
CA ILE A 187 -4.52 -8.64 11.48
C ILE A 187 -3.92 -7.30 11.03
N ALA A 188 -4.07 -6.95 9.74
CA ALA A 188 -3.59 -5.68 9.20
C ALA A 188 -4.24 -4.49 9.93
N ARG A 189 -5.55 -4.53 10.17
CA ARG A 189 -6.25 -3.49 10.96
C ARG A 189 -5.70 -3.39 12.38
N LEU A 190 -5.48 -4.50 13.07
CA LEU A 190 -4.89 -4.49 14.42
C LEU A 190 -3.49 -3.86 14.44
N LEU A 191 -2.65 -4.18 13.45
CA LEU A 191 -1.31 -3.61 13.33
C LEU A 191 -1.37 -2.11 13.01
N VAL A 192 -2.24 -1.69 12.09
CA VAL A 192 -2.45 -0.28 11.78
C VAL A 192 -2.97 0.46 13.01
N ASP A 193 -3.97 -0.06 13.71
CA ASP A 193 -4.53 0.54 14.93
C ASP A 193 -3.49 0.68 16.05
N LEU A 194 -2.58 -0.30 16.19
CA LEU A 194 -1.49 -0.22 17.15
C LEU A 194 -0.55 0.96 16.85
N VAL A 195 -0.26 1.18 15.56
CA VAL A 195 0.56 2.30 15.11
C VAL A 195 -0.21 3.59 15.29
N VAL A 196 -1.46 3.68 14.81
CA VAL A 196 -2.31 4.87 14.93
C VAL A 196 -2.45 5.30 16.39
N LYS A 197 -2.75 4.39 17.33
CA LYS A 197 -2.80 4.68 18.77
C LYS A 197 -1.50 5.25 19.34
N ARG A 198 -0.36 4.92 18.75
CA ARG A 198 0.95 5.47 19.15
C ARG A 198 1.19 6.84 18.54
N LEU A 199 0.59 7.12 17.39
CA LEU A 199 0.62 8.40 16.69
C LEU A 199 -0.48 9.37 17.17
N ASP A 200 -1.47 8.87 17.91
CA ASP A 200 -2.63 9.57 18.51
C ASP A 200 -2.25 10.58 19.63
N ARG A 201 -1.04 11.14 19.55
CA ARG A 201 -0.66 12.36 20.30
C ARG A 201 -1.26 13.62 19.67
N TYR A 202 -1.91 13.49 18.51
CA TYR A 202 -2.60 14.55 17.78
C TYR A 202 -4.11 14.26 17.81
N ASP A 203 -4.94 15.29 17.94
CA ASP A 203 -6.40 15.12 17.96
C ASP A 203 -6.89 14.39 16.70
N ALA A 204 -7.88 13.49 16.86
CA ALA A 204 -8.40 12.64 15.78
C ALA A 204 -8.93 13.41 14.55
N ASP A 205 -9.26 14.69 14.73
CA ASP A 205 -9.78 15.60 13.70
C ASP A 205 -8.73 16.63 13.22
N ALA A 206 -7.47 16.55 13.69
CA ALA A 206 -6.41 17.48 13.35
C ALA A 206 -5.27 16.80 12.58
N LEU A 207 -4.80 17.43 11.51
CA LEU A 207 -3.57 17.01 10.85
C LEU A 207 -2.39 17.13 11.84
N PRO A 208 -1.46 16.15 11.86
CA PRO A 208 -0.26 16.27 12.68
C PRO A 208 0.52 17.55 12.30
N PRO A 209 1.17 18.21 13.27
CA PRO A 209 2.01 19.36 13.01
C PRO A 209 3.03 19.06 11.92
N PRO A 210 3.27 19.98 10.97
CA PRO A 210 4.21 19.76 9.86
C PRO A 210 5.63 19.37 10.30
N THR A 211 6.05 19.76 11.51
CA THR A 211 7.34 19.39 12.10
C THR A 211 7.47 17.90 12.40
N ASP A 212 6.35 17.24 12.67
CA ASP A 212 6.33 15.86 13.17
C ASP A 212 6.08 14.86 12.03
N VAL A 213 5.53 15.36 10.92
CA VAL A 213 5.24 14.58 9.72
C VAL A 213 6.44 13.76 9.21
N PRO A 214 7.67 14.30 9.07
CA PRO A 214 8.81 13.51 8.63
C PRO A 214 9.12 12.34 9.57
N ALA A 215 8.99 12.55 10.89
CA ALA A 215 9.20 11.49 11.88
C ALA A 215 8.11 10.40 11.80
N LEU A 216 6.87 10.78 11.49
CA LEU A 216 5.77 9.84 11.24
C LEU A 216 6.02 9.00 9.98
N VAL A 217 6.44 9.64 8.89
CA VAL A 217 6.83 8.96 7.65
C VAL A 217 7.95 7.95 7.91
N ASP A 218 9.02 8.37 8.59
CA ASP A 218 10.14 7.51 8.93
C ASP A 218 9.72 6.36 9.85
N ALA A 219 8.82 6.62 10.81
CA ALA A 219 8.27 5.58 11.67
C ALA A 219 7.49 4.53 10.84
N ILE A 220 6.66 4.95 9.88
CA ILE A 220 5.94 4.04 8.97
C ILE A 220 6.95 3.16 8.19
N TRP A 221 7.98 3.77 7.60
CA TRP A 221 9.00 3.03 6.85
C TRP A 221 9.78 2.03 7.72
N ARG A 222 10.07 2.39 8.97
CA ARG A 222 10.75 1.49 9.93
C ARG A 222 9.83 0.38 10.44
N LEU A 223 8.54 0.63 10.58
CA LEU A 223 7.57 -0.34 11.10
C LEU A 223 7.21 -1.41 10.07
N ARG A 224 7.17 -1.07 8.78
CA ARG A 224 6.88 -2.01 7.68
C ARG A 224 7.66 -3.33 7.76
N PRO A 225 9.01 -3.35 7.77
CA PRO A 225 9.76 -4.60 7.84
C PRO A 225 9.58 -5.33 9.18
N LEU A 226 9.39 -4.60 10.28
CA LEU A 226 9.16 -5.20 11.61
C LEU A 226 7.81 -5.92 11.68
N ALA A 227 6.77 -5.32 11.09
CA ALA A 227 5.45 -5.93 10.99
C ALA A 227 5.49 -7.23 10.16
N ALA A 228 6.26 -7.25 9.06
CA ALA A 228 6.44 -8.47 8.26
C ALA A 228 7.08 -9.60 9.07
N VAL A 229 8.18 -9.32 9.78
CA VAL A 229 8.87 -10.30 10.64
C VAL A 229 7.93 -10.81 11.75
N PHE A 230 7.16 -9.91 12.37
CA PHE A 230 6.20 -10.28 13.41
C PHE A 230 5.10 -11.22 12.88
N VAL A 231 4.49 -10.88 11.74
CA VAL A 231 3.43 -11.69 11.13
C VAL A 231 3.96 -13.05 10.68
N GLU A 232 5.15 -13.10 10.08
CA GLU A 232 5.80 -14.35 9.68
C GLU A 232 6.08 -15.24 10.89
N GLY A 233 6.61 -14.67 11.98
CA GLY A 233 6.87 -15.41 13.22
C GLY A 233 5.61 -16.00 13.84
N GLU A 234 4.54 -15.20 13.95
CA GLU A 234 3.25 -15.70 14.48
C GLU A 234 2.60 -16.74 13.56
N MET A 235 2.75 -16.60 12.25
CA MET A 235 2.28 -17.60 11.29
C MET A 235 3.02 -18.94 11.46
N ASN A 236 4.35 -18.91 11.60
CA ASN A 236 5.15 -20.11 11.84
C ASN A 236 4.74 -20.80 13.15
N ARG A 237 4.58 -20.04 14.23
CA ARG A 237 4.11 -20.57 15.53
C ARG A 237 2.72 -21.19 15.42
N ALA A 238 1.80 -20.54 14.69
CA ALA A 238 0.45 -21.05 14.48
C ALA A 238 0.46 -22.35 13.66
N LEU A 239 1.28 -22.44 12.62
CA LEU A 239 1.48 -23.65 11.81
C LEU A 239 2.05 -24.80 12.65
N GLU A 240 3.07 -24.56 13.47
CA GLU A 240 3.64 -25.57 14.37
C GLU A 240 2.61 -26.12 15.35
N THR A 241 1.79 -25.22 15.91
CA THR A 241 0.70 -25.60 16.83
C THR A 241 -0.34 -26.46 16.11
N ALA A 242 -0.76 -26.06 14.91
CA ALA A 242 -1.76 -26.78 14.12
C ALA A 242 -1.25 -28.16 13.68
N ALA A 243 0.01 -28.24 13.21
CA ALA A 243 0.64 -29.48 12.82
C ALA A 243 0.76 -30.46 13.99
N SER A 244 1.20 -29.97 15.16
CA SER A 244 1.33 -30.77 16.38
C SER A 244 -0.03 -31.30 16.85
N ALA A 245 -1.06 -30.46 16.83
CA ALA A 245 -2.42 -30.86 17.20
C ALA A 245 -2.96 -31.95 16.26
N TYR A 246 -2.75 -31.80 14.94
CA TYR A 246 -3.16 -32.80 13.96
C TYR A 246 -2.43 -34.14 14.17
N LEU A 247 -1.12 -34.12 14.37
CA LEU A 247 -0.33 -35.33 14.64
C LEU A 247 -0.77 -36.01 15.94
N GLY A 248 -0.96 -35.25 17.02
CA GLY A 248 -1.45 -35.77 18.30
C GLY A 248 -2.82 -36.42 18.19
N GLY A 249 -3.78 -35.75 17.55
CA GLY A 249 -5.12 -36.29 17.31
C GLY A 249 -5.11 -37.55 16.44
N ARG A 250 -4.26 -37.58 15.40
CA ARG A 250 -4.14 -38.75 14.53
C ARG A 250 -3.50 -39.94 15.22
N VAL A 251 -2.45 -39.71 16.02
CA VAL A 251 -1.81 -40.76 16.83
C VAL A 251 -2.78 -41.31 17.88
N ALA A 252 -3.51 -40.44 18.60
CA ALA A 252 -4.54 -40.85 19.55
C ALA A 252 -5.62 -41.73 18.89
N THR A 253 -6.11 -41.32 17.72
CA THR A 253 -7.11 -42.09 16.96
C THR A 253 -6.59 -43.47 16.52
N ILE A 254 -5.31 -43.56 16.11
CA ILE A 254 -4.70 -44.83 15.70
C ILE A 254 -4.49 -45.75 16.91
N LEU A 255 -4.03 -45.20 18.05
CA LEU A 255 -3.85 -45.96 19.29
C LEU A 255 -5.18 -46.48 19.82
N ASP A 256 -6.22 -45.66 19.82
CA ASP A 256 -7.57 -46.05 20.28
C ASP A 256 -8.17 -47.18 19.42
N ARG A 257 -7.99 -47.10 18.09
CA ARG A 257 -8.36 -48.21 17.19
C ARG A 257 -7.58 -49.48 17.48
N LYS A 258 -6.25 -49.39 17.68
CA LYS A 258 -5.43 -50.57 17.98
C LYS A 258 -5.77 -51.22 19.33
N LEU A 259 -6.01 -50.42 20.36
CA LEU A 259 -6.42 -50.89 21.68
C LEU A 259 -7.80 -51.56 21.63
N SER A 260 -8.73 -50.98 20.86
CA SER A 260 -10.06 -51.56 20.64
C SER A 260 -9.99 -52.88 19.86
N ASP A 261 -9.14 -52.97 18.83
CA ASP A 261 -8.91 -54.19 18.06
C ASP A 261 -8.24 -55.29 18.90
N GLU A 262 -7.30 -54.93 19.79
CA GLU A 262 -6.65 -55.87 20.72
C GLU A 262 -7.63 -56.39 21.79
N ALA A 263 -8.47 -55.51 22.36
CA ALA A 263 -9.50 -55.91 23.31
C ALA A 263 -10.54 -56.85 22.66
N ALA A 264 -10.93 -56.59 21.41
CA ALA A 264 -11.82 -57.46 20.66
C ALA A 264 -11.22 -58.85 20.37
N ARG A 265 -9.90 -58.93 20.10
CA ARG A 265 -9.19 -60.22 19.94
C ARG A 265 -9.09 -61.01 21.23
N GLN A 266 -8.87 -60.34 22.36
CA GLN A 266 -8.81 -61.00 23.68
C GLN A 266 -10.18 -61.50 24.14
N ALA A 267 -11.25 -60.77 23.85
CA ALA A 267 -12.63 -61.19 24.16
C ALA A 267 -13.17 -62.30 23.23
N GLY A 268 -12.56 -62.49 22.05
CA GLY A 268 -12.95 -63.50 21.05
C GLY A 268 -12.21 -64.84 21.15
N ALA A 269 -11.28 -65.01 22.10
CA ALA A 269 -10.61 -66.29 22.33
C ALA A 269 -11.47 -67.20 23.22
N PRO A 270 -12.00 -68.35 22.73
CA PRO A 270 -12.71 -69.28 23.58
C PRO A 270 -11.71 -70.07 24.44
N ASP A 271 -11.99 -70.17 25.74
CA ASP A 271 -11.34 -71.09 26.68
C ASP A 271 -11.40 -72.53 26.14
N LEU A 272 -10.30 -72.98 25.53
CA LEU A 272 -10.05 -74.38 25.21
C LEU A 272 -9.02 -74.95 26.18
N GLN A 273 -9.38 -75.06 27.46
CA GLN A 273 -8.82 -76.10 28.32
C GLN A 273 -9.60 -76.26 29.61
N GLY A 274 -10.28 -77.39 29.74
CA GLY A 274 -10.87 -77.78 31.02
C GLY A 274 -11.90 -78.89 30.91
N ASP A 275 -11.56 -80.02 30.27
CA ASP A 275 -12.17 -81.28 30.73
C ASP A 275 -11.18 -82.43 30.60
N GLY A 276 -10.36 -82.55 31.64
CA GLY A 276 -9.70 -83.79 31.98
C GLY A 276 -10.56 -84.53 33.00
N ASP A 277 -10.91 -85.75 32.62
CA ASP A 277 -11.02 -86.93 33.48
C ASP A 277 -12.32 -87.12 34.30
N LYS A 278 -13.08 -88.17 33.94
CA LYS A 278 -13.61 -89.14 34.91
C LYS A 278 -14.17 -90.42 34.25
N ALA A 279 -13.55 -91.52 34.68
CA ALA A 279 -14.03 -92.91 34.82
C ALA A 279 -14.14 -93.80 33.56
#